data_AF-A0A519E308-F1
#
_entry.id   AF-A0A519E308-F1
#
_cell.length_a   1.000
_cell.length_b   1.000
_cell.length_c   1.000
_cell.angle_alpha   90.00
_cell.angle_beta   90.00
_cell.angle_gamma   90.00
#
_symmetry.space_group_name_H-M   'P 1'
#
loop_
_entity.id
_entity.type
_entity.pdbx_description
1 polymer ?
#
loop_
_entity_poly.entity_id
_entity_poly.type
_entity_poly.pdbx_seq_one_letter_code
_entity_poly.pdbx_strand_id
1 'polypeptide(L)'
;MSDLPVPAGAVEAPDPTDGATVLVVDDTPDNLLLMSELLRDRYRVKIANHGVKALAIAGAEPRPDLILLDVMMPGVDGHDVCRRLKADPGTRDVPVIFLTAKSDVADETRGLSLGAVDYITKPISPPIVMARVRTHLRLKASADFLRDKAAYLEAEVARRTEELAAIQDVTILAMASLAETRDSDTGNHIRRTQHYVRALAEALRDHPRCLELRAPGVIATLFKSAPLHDIGKIGIPDRILLKPGKFTPDEFEVMKAHPALGRDAIQQAETQLGTPVAFLSTAKDIAYCHQEKWDGSGYPRGLRGDAIPLSARLMALADVYDALISRRVYKEGMPHDQAAALIAQGSGTHFDPDIVEAFLRIQPEFQSIARQFADDDAALARKRAWMETVSPPDIPPDLTAMGAERSR
;
A
#
# COMPACT_ATOMS: atom_id res chain seq x y z
N MET A 1 -3.61 -36.81 -63.52
CA MET A 1 -2.55 -36.85 -62.48
C MET A 1 -1.73 -35.59 -62.66
N SER A 2 -2.09 -34.54 -61.92
CA SER A 2 -1.51 -33.20 -62.02
C SER A 2 -0.69 -32.94 -60.76
N ASP A 3 0.56 -32.55 -60.98
CA ASP A 3 1.46 -31.97 -59.99
C ASP A 3 0.76 -30.89 -59.16
N LEU A 4 0.87 -31.02 -57.84
CA LEU A 4 0.72 -29.90 -56.91
C LEU A 4 2.07 -29.74 -56.20
N PRO A 5 2.67 -28.53 -56.22
CA PRO A 5 3.99 -28.31 -55.64
C PRO A 5 3.90 -28.39 -54.12
N VAL A 6 4.82 -29.15 -53.52
CA VAL A 6 5.07 -29.13 -52.06
C VAL A 6 5.59 -27.73 -51.71
N PRO A 7 4.95 -26.99 -50.79
CA PRO A 7 5.42 -25.67 -50.42
C PRO A 7 6.80 -25.79 -49.76
N ALA A 8 7.76 -25.06 -50.32
CA ALA A 8 9.12 -24.95 -49.80
C ALA A 8 9.12 -24.30 -48.41
N GLY A 9 9.80 -24.96 -47.47
CA GLY A 9 10.40 -24.40 -46.27
C GLY A 9 9.47 -23.57 -45.36
N ALA A 10 8.90 -24.21 -44.35
CA ALA A 10 8.57 -23.50 -43.13
C ALA A 10 9.88 -22.89 -42.60
N VAL A 11 10.00 -21.56 -42.67
CA VAL A 11 11.08 -20.84 -41.98
C VAL A 11 10.84 -21.10 -40.50
N GLU A 12 11.64 -21.98 -39.89
CA GLU A 12 11.63 -22.19 -38.44
C GLU A 12 11.76 -20.82 -37.77
N ALA A 13 10.87 -20.53 -36.83
CA ALA A 13 11.01 -19.34 -35.99
C ALA A 13 12.42 -19.35 -35.36
N PRO A 14 13.12 -18.19 -35.32
CA PRO A 14 14.48 -18.13 -34.80
C PRO A 14 14.54 -18.72 -33.38
N ASP A 15 15.56 -19.52 -33.10
CA ASP A 15 15.72 -20.14 -31.79
C ASP A 15 16.00 -19.00 -30.79
N PRO A 16 15.31 -18.92 -29.64
CA PRO A 16 15.54 -17.86 -28.65
C PRO A 16 16.97 -17.84 -28.10
N THR A 17 17.78 -18.86 -28.40
CA THR A 17 19.20 -18.94 -28.06
C THR A 17 20.15 -18.40 -29.14
N ASP A 18 19.64 -18.02 -30.31
CA ASP A 18 20.47 -17.48 -31.40
C ASP A 18 21.15 -16.18 -30.97
N GLY A 19 22.47 -16.12 -31.18
CA GLY A 19 23.30 -14.98 -30.77
C GLY A 19 23.72 -14.97 -29.29
N ALA A 20 23.32 -15.98 -28.50
CA ALA A 20 23.80 -16.16 -27.13
C ALA A 20 25.33 -16.26 -27.07
N THR A 21 25.93 -15.83 -25.97
CA THR A 21 27.36 -15.81 -25.74
C THR A 21 27.82 -17.06 -25.01
N VAL A 22 28.63 -17.90 -25.66
CA VAL A 22 29.23 -19.10 -25.05
C VAL A 22 30.71 -18.83 -24.78
N LEU A 23 31.13 -18.98 -23.51
CA LEU A 23 32.53 -18.94 -23.13
C LEU A 23 33.10 -20.37 -23.15
N VAL A 24 34.09 -20.61 -24.00
CA VAL A 24 34.83 -21.86 -24.07
C VAL A 24 36.15 -21.71 -23.33
N VAL A 25 36.43 -22.64 -22.42
CA VAL A 25 37.63 -22.63 -21.59
C VAL A 25 38.33 -23.98 -21.70
N ASP A 26 39.54 -23.99 -22.25
CA ASP A 26 40.38 -25.19 -22.41
C ASP A 26 41.83 -24.71 -22.60
N ASP A 27 42.81 -25.40 -22.02
CA ASP A 27 44.22 -25.02 -22.14
C ASP A 27 44.86 -25.45 -23.48
N THR A 28 44.19 -26.36 -24.20
CA THR A 28 44.65 -26.92 -25.47
C THR A 28 44.11 -26.08 -26.65
N PRO A 29 44.99 -25.45 -27.47
CA PRO A 29 44.55 -24.59 -28.58
C PRO A 29 43.64 -25.28 -29.61
N ASP A 30 43.87 -26.56 -29.89
CA ASP A 30 43.08 -27.33 -30.87
C ASP A 30 41.63 -27.53 -30.40
N ASN A 31 41.41 -27.73 -29.09
CA ASN A 31 40.06 -27.83 -28.51
C ASN A 31 39.32 -26.50 -28.61
N LEU A 32 40.01 -25.39 -28.32
CA LEU A 32 39.44 -24.04 -28.46
C LEU A 32 39.04 -23.74 -29.91
N LEU A 33 39.89 -24.09 -30.88
CA LEU A 33 39.60 -23.90 -32.30
C LEU A 33 38.39 -24.74 -32.73
N LEU A 34 38.37 -26.03 -32.39
CA LEU A 34 37.27 -26.95 -32.71
C LEU A 34 35.94 -26.42 -32.14
N MET A 35 35.90 -26.02 -30.86
CA MET A 35 34.68 -25.52 -30.23
C MET A 35 34.25 -24.18 -30.83
N SER A 36 35.20 -23.31 -31.15
CA SER A 36 34.90 -22.03 -31.80
C SER A 36 34.30 -22.24 -33.19
N GLU A 37 34.85 -23.13 -34.01
CA GLU A 37 34.31 -23.45 -35.33
C GLU A 37 32.93 -24.10 -35.25
N LEU A 38 32.71 -24.96 -34.26
CA LEU A 38 31.44 -25.65 -34.07
C LEU A 38 30.30 -24.69 -33.68
N LEU A 39 30.59 -23.68 -32.83
CA LEU A 39 29.57 -22.84 -32.20
C LEU A 39 29.34 -21.50 -32.92
N ARG A 40 30.33 -20.99 -33.68
CA ARG A 40 30.31 -19.62 -34.25
C ARG A 40 29.14 -19.33 -35.20
N ASP A 41 28.58 -20.35 -35.85
CA ASP A 41 27.51 -20.18 -36.83
C ASP A 41 26.17 -19.80 -36.16
N ARG A 42 26.02 -20.05 -34.84
CA ARG A 42 24.80 -19.77 -34.07
C ARG A 42 25.02 -18.89 -32.84
N TYR A 43 26.21 -18.94 -32.24
CA TYR A 43 26.52 -18.33 -30.96
C TYR A 43 27.73 -17.39 -31.05
N ARG A 44 27.77 -16.39 -30.16
CA ARG A 44 28.95 -15.56 -29.95
C ARG A 44 29.94 -16.31 -29.08
N VAL A 45 31.06 -16.74 -29.64
CA VAL A 45 32.06 -17.52 -28.90
C VAL A 45 33.11 -16.60 -28.27
N LYS A 46 33.27 -16.67 -26.95
CA LYS A 46 34.41 -16.12 -26.22
C LYS A 46 35.33 -17.27 -25.82
N ILE A 47 36.65 -17.05 -25.81
CA ILE A 47 37.63 -18.09 -25.49
C ILE A 47 38.55 -17.69 -24.33
N ALA A 48 38.85 -18.63 -23.45
CA ALA A 48 39.88 -18.52 -22.43
C ALA A 48 40.77 -19.76 -22.44
N ASN A 49 42.07 -19.57 -22.32
CA ASN A 49 43.06 -20.65 -22.34
C ASN A 49 43.54 -21.07 -20.94
N HIS A 50 42.97 -20.51 -19.88
CA HIS A 50 43.27 -20.86 -18.48
C HIS A 50 42.22 -20.25 -17.54
N GLY A 51 42.10 -20.77 -16.31
CA GLY A 51 41.05 -20.38 -15.38
C GLY A 51 40.99 -18.90 -14.98
N VAL A 52 42.12 -18.20 -14.84
CA VAL A 52 42.14 -16.77 -14.44
C VAL A 52 41.45 -15.88 -15.48
N LYS A 53 41.77 -16.10 -16.76
CA LYS A 53 41.14 -15.42 -17.90
C LYS A 53 39.66 -15.80 -18.03
N ALA A 54 39.29 -17.04 -17.76
CA ALA A 54 37.89 -17.47 -17.76
C ALA A 54 37.06 -16.67 -16.75
N LEU A 55 37.55 -16.53 -15.51
CA LEU A 55 36.89 -15.73 -14.47
C LEU A 55 36.79 -14.25 -14.86
N ALA A 56 37.86 -13.68 -15.43
CA ALA A 56 37.85 -12.29 -15.89
C ALA A 56 36.81 -12.05 -17.00
N ILE A 57 36.71 -12.96 -17.98
CA ILE A 57 35.73 -12.86 -19.06
C ILE A 57 34.31 -13.08 -18.54
N ALA A 58 34.10 -14.04 -17.63
CA ALA A 58 32.78 -14.34 -17.07
C ALA A 58 32.22 -13.18 -16.22
N GLY A 59 33.09 -12.43 -15.53
CA GLY A 59 32.70 -11.27 -14.74
C GLY A 59 32.45 -9.99 -15.54
N ALA A 60 32.91 -9.93 -16.79
CA ALA A 60 32.80 -8.74 -17.65
C ALA A 60 31.49 -8.71 -18.44
N GLU A 61 30.90 -7.52 -18.61
CA GLU A 61 29.71 -7.32 -19.45
C GLU A 61 30.07 -7.24 -20.96
N PRO A 62 29.27 -7.84 -21.86
CA PRO A 62 28.15 -8.74 -21.58
C PRO A 62 28.63 -10.10 -21.06
N ARG A 63 28.00 -10.58 -19.98
CA ARG A 63 28.31 -11.89 -19.40
C ARG A 63 27.99 -13.05 -20.37
N PRO A 64 28.69 -14.20 -20.26
CA PRO A 64 28.34 -15.38 -21.02
C PRO A 64 27.01 -15.99 -20.55
N ASP A 65 26.24 -16.51 -21.49
CA ASP A 65 24.99 -17.24 -21.28
C ASP A 65 25.23 -18.72 -20.95
N LEU A 66 26.42 -19.24 -21.30
CA LEU A 66 26.87 -20.59 -20.98
C LEU A 66 28.40 -20.67 -20.98
N ILE A 67 28.96 -21.51 -20.10
CA ILE A 67 30.40 -21.76 -20.03
C ILE A 67 30.67 -23.24 -20.31
N LEU A 68 31.46 -23.54 -21.34
CA LEU A 68 32.08 -24.85 -21.56
C LEU A 68 33.45 -24.81 -20.89
N LEU A 69 33.68 -25.66 -19.89
CA LEU A 69 34.84 -25.56 -19.01
C LEU A 69 35.61 -26.87 -18.94
N ASP A 70 36.86 -26.88 -19.39
CA ASP A 70 37.74 -28.01 -19.18
C ASP A 70 38.03 -28.21 -17.69
N VAL A 71 37.98 -29.47 -17.25
CA VAL A 71 38.26 -29.84 -15.86
C VAL A 71 39.75 -29.71 -15.55
N MET A 72 40.59 -30.20 -16.48
CA MET A 72 42.02 -30.37 -16.27
C MET A 72 42.80 -29.25 -16.94
N MET A 73 43.13 -28.20 -16.20
CA MET A 73 43.94 -27.08 -16.69
C MET A 73 45.10 -26.76 -15.73
N PRO A 74 46.26 -26.29 -16.23
CA PRO A 74 47.36 -25.83 -15.39
C PRO A 74 46.97 -24.64 -14.48
N GLY A 75 47.45 -24.68 -13.25
CA GLY A 75 47.23 -23.61 -12.28
C GLY A 75 45.84 -23.68 -11.65
N VAL A 76 44.91 -22.84 -12.12
CA VAL A 76 43.52 -22.85 -11.62
C VAL A 76 42.71 -23.84 -12.45
N ASP A 77 42.36 -24.96 -11.84
CA ASP A 77 41.59 -26.04 -12.48
C ASP A 77 40.12 -25.65 -12.73
N GLY A 78 39.41 -26.44 -13.54
CA GLY A 78 38.01 -26.18 -13.88
C GLY A 78 37.08 -26.24 -12.67
N HIS A 79 37.35 -27.10 -11.70
CA HIS A 79 36.56 -27.21 -10.48
C HIS A 79 36.63 -25.91 -9.65
N ASP A 80 37.82 -25.34 -9.51
CA ASP A 80 38.06 -24.08 -8.82
C ASP A 80 37.43 -22.89 -9.53
N VAL A 81 37.47 -22.86 -10.86
CA VAL A 81 36.75 -21.86 -11.66
C VAL A 81 35.25 -21.96 -11.42
N CYS A 82 34.67 -23.15 -11.56
CA CYS A 82 33.23 -23.37 -11.35
C CYS A 82 32.79 -22.94 -9.94
N ARG A 83 33.52 -23.36 -8.91
CA ARG A 83 33.26 -22.99 -7.52
C ARG A 83 33.23 -21.48 -7.31
N ARG A 84 34.19 -20.74 -7.89
CA ARG A 84 34.24 -19.26 -7.80
C ARG A 84 33.09 -18.62 -8.55
N LEU A 85 32.76 -19.10 -9.75
CA LEU A 85 31.62 -18.61 -10.52
C LEU A 85 30.30 -18.79 -9.78
N LYS A 86 30.12 -19.94 -9.10
CA LYS A 86 28.91 -20.27 -8.34
C LYS A 86 28.79 -19.51 -7.02
N ALA A 87 29.91 -19.07 -6.45
CA ALA A 87 29.90 -18.22 -5.26
C ALA A 87 29.47 -16.76 -5.56
N ASP A 88 29.81 -16.24 -6.74
CA ASP A 88 29.56 -14.84 -7.13
C ASP A 88 28.08 -14.62 -7.53
N PRO A 89 27.35 -13.67 -6.90
CA PRO A 89 26.00 -13.26 -7.32
C PRO A 89 25.84 -12.95 -8.81
N GLY A 90 26.87 -12.40 -9.45
CA GLY A 90 26.83 -12.00 -10.84
C GLY A 90 26.93 -13.17 -11.83
N THR A 91 27.61 -14.25 -11.47
CA THR A 91 27.88 -15.38 -12.37
C THR A 91 27.25 -16.70 -11.94
N ARG A 92 26.68 -16.79 -10.73
CA ARG A 92 26.16 -18.05 -10.17
C ARG A 92 25.11 -18.74 -11.04
N ASP A 93 24.32 -17.96 -11.76
CA ASP A 93 23.25 -18.47 -12.60
C ASP A 93 23.72 -18.86 -14.00
N VAL A 94 24.96 -18.56 -14.38
CA VAL A 94 25.49 -18.99 -15.68
C VAL A 94 25.69 -20.51 -15.65
N PRO A 95 25.06 -21.27 -16.56
CA PRO A 95 25.26 -22.72 -16.65
C PRO A 95 26.71 -23.03 -17.02
N VAL A 96 27.32 -23.92 -16.24
CA VAL A 96 28.67 -24.44 -16.51
C VAL A 96 28.52 -25.90 -16.92
N ILE A 97 29.03 -26.23 -18.10
CA ILE A 97 29.13 -27.61 -18.60
C ILE A 97 30.61 -27.98 -18.60
N PHE A 98 30.96 -29.03 -17.86
CA PHE A 98 32.34 -29.50 -17.83
C PHE A 98 32.72 -30.25 -19.10
N LEU A 99 33.96 -30.11 -19.56
CA LEU A 99 34.58 -30.98 -20.56
C LEU A 99 35.51 -31.93 -19.82
N THR A 100 35.28 -33.25 -19.90
CA THR A 100 35.98 -34.26 -19.10
C THR A 100 36.47 -35.44 -19.95
N ALA A 101 37.46 -36.19 -19.49
CA ALA A 101 37.88 -37.44 -20.12
C ALA A 101 36.96 -38.62 -19.74
N LYS A 102 36.90 -39.65 -20.60
CA LYS A 102 35.92 -40.75 -20.58
C LYS A 102 35.93 -41.67 -19.32
N SER A 103 36.75 -41.39 -18.31
CA SER A 103 37.08 -42.35 -17.25
C SER A 103 37.01 -41.82 -15.81
N ASP A 104 36.35 -40.67 -15.55
CA ASP A 104 36.33 -40.13 -14.19
C ASP A 104 34.91 -39.80 -13.67
N VAL A 105 34.25 -40.84 -13.17
CA VAL A 105 32.97 -40.72 -12.43
C VAL A 105 33.14 -39.83 -11.18
N ALA A 106 34.35 -39.77 -10.60
CA ALA A 106 34.61 -38.91 -9.45
C ALA A 106 34.63 -37.43 -9.85
N ASP A 107 35.16 -37.10 -11.03
CA ASP A 107 35.10 -35.73 -11.59
C ASP A 107 33.67 -35.31 -11.97
N GLU A 108 32.86 -36.20 -12.56
CA GLU A 108 31.45 -35.89 -12.83
C GLU A 108 30.68 -35.61 -11.53
N THR A 109 30.87 -36.47 -10.53
CA THR A 109 30.22 -36.33 -9.21
C THR A 109 30.66 -35.04 -8.52
N ARG A 110 31.97 -34.75 -8.54
CA ARG A 110 32.53 -33.52 -7.97
C ARG A 110 32.01 -32.29 -8.70
N GLY A 111 32.02 -32.29 -10.03
CA GLY A 111 31.56 -31.16 -10.83
C GLY A 111 30.09 -30.82 -10.61
N LEU A 112 29.21 -31.83 -10.57
CA LEU A 112 27.79 -31.64 -10.25
C LEU A 112 27.60 -31.10 -8.82
N SER A 113 28.37 -31.60 -7.84
CA SER A 113 28.31 -31.10 -6.46
C SER A 113 28.74 -29.64 -6.31
N LEU A 114 29.57 -29.14 -7.24
CA LEU A 114 30.02 -27.75 -7.29
C LEU A 114 29.03 -26.82 -8.02
N GLY A 115 27.96 -27.37 -8.61
CA GLY A 115 26.91 -26.61 -9.29
C GLY A 115 27.04 -26.52 -10.81
N ALA A 116 27.86 -27.38 -11.44
CA ALA A 116 27.77 -27.58 -12.88
C ALA A 116 26.44 -28.23 -13.27
N VAL A 117 25.93 -27.87 -14.44
CA VAL A 117 24.60 -28.33 -14.91
C VAL A 117 24.71 -29.56 -15.81
N ASP A 118 25.91 -29.84 -16.34
CA ASP A 118 26.15 -30.94 -17.27
C ASP A 118 27.65 -31.21 -17.46
N TYR A 119 27.97 -32.23 -18.25
CA TYR A 119 29.32 -32.55 -18.70
C TYR A 119 29.35 -33.07 -20.15
N ILE A 120 30.48 -32.98 -20.83
CA ILE A 120 30.72 -33.52 -22.17
C ILE A 120 32.02 -34.31 -22.12
N THR A 121 31.94 -35.59 -22.48
CA THR A 121 33.12 -36.47 -22.53
C THR A 121 33.95 -36.21 -23.78
N LYS A 122 35.27 -36.14 -23.63
CA LYS A 122 36.28 -36.14 -24.70
C LYS A 122 36.51 -37.60 -25.18
N PRO A 123 36.71 -37.86 -26.49
CA PRO A 123 36.78 -36.89 -27.60
C PRO A 123 35.43 -36.27 -27.92
N ILE A 124 35.45 -35.00 -28.30
CA ILE A 124 34.24 -34.21 -28.49
C ILE A 124 33.44 -34.72 -29.70
N SER A 125 32.15 -34.94 -29.48
CA SER A 125 31.17 -35.21 -30.53
C SER A 125 30.40 -33.93 -30.87
N PRO A 126 30.60 -33.34 -32.07
CA PRO A 126 29.88 -32.15 -32.52
C PRO A 126 28.36 -32.16 -32.29
N PRO A 127 27.61 -33.23 -32.66
CA PRO A 127 26.16 -33.26 -32.44
C PRO A 127 25.78 -33.27 -30.95
N ILE A 128 26.59 -33.86 -30.08
CA ILE A 128 26.32 -33.90 -28.63
C ILE A 128 26.54 -32.52 -28.01
N VAL A 129 27.63 -31.83 -28.36
CA VAL A 129 27.90 -30.48 -27.86
C VAL A 129 26.78 -29.52 -28.27
N MET A 130 26.42 -29.51 -29.56
CA MET A 130 25.34 -28.65 -30.05
C MET A 130 24.01 -28.92 -29.34
N ALA A 131 23.67 -30.20 -29.12
CA ALA A 131 22.46 -30.57 -28.41
C ALA A 131 22.47 -30.09 -26.95
N ARG A 132 23.56 -30.33 -26.19
CA ARG A 132 23.66 -29.94 -24.77
C ARG A 132 23.72 -28.43 -24.59
N VAL A 133 24.53 -27.73 -25.39
CA VAL A 133 24.63 -26.26 -25.37
C VAL A 133 23.26 -25.64 -25.63
N ARG A 134 22.55 -26.07 -26.69
CA ARG A 134 21.21 -25.57 -26.99
C ARG A 134 20.22 -25.84 -25.84
N THR A 135 20.23 -27.03 -25.25
CA THR A 135 19.33 -27.37 -24.13
C THR A 135 19.55 -26.43 -22.94
N HIS A 136 20.80 -26.24 -22.51
CA HIS A 136 21.11 -25.42 -21.34
C HIS A 136 20.94 -23.92 -21.60
N LEU A 137 21.21 -23.45 -22.82
CA LEU A 137 20.88 -22.08 -23.21
C LEU A 137 19.37 -21.83 -23.18
N ARG A 138 18.54 -22.76 -23.67
CA ARG A 138 17.08 -22.65 -23.58
C ARG A 138 16.58 -22.64 -22.15
N LEU A 139 17.16 -23.49 -21.29
CA LEU A 139 16.83 -23.51 -19.86
C LEU A 139 17.21 -22.20 -19.17
N LYS A 140 18.41 -21.66 -19.45
CA LYS A 140 18.86 -20.37 -18.92
C LYS A 140 17.95 -19.23 -19.38
N ALA A 141 17.67 -19.14 -20.67
CA ALA A 141 16.78 -18.13 -21.24
C ALA A 141 15.37 -18.18 -20.63
N SER A 142 14.82 -19.39 -20.41
CA SER A 142 13.53 -19.55 -19.73
C SER A 142 13.59 -19.13 -18.26
N ALA A 143 14.67 -19.43 -17.55
CA ALA A 143 14.84 -19.06 -16.15
C ALA A 143 14.98 -17.53 -15.98
N ASP A 144 15.74 -16.88 -16.87
CA ASP A 144 15.89 -15.42 -16.90
C ASP A 144 14.55 -14.76 -17.22
N PHE A 145 13.84 -15.24 -18.25
CA PHE A 145 12.53 -14.72 -18.61
C PHE A 145 11.53 -14.78 -17.44
N LEU A 146 11.49 -15.90 -16.71
CA LEU A 146 10.61 -16.05 -15.55
C LEU A 146 10.99 -15.10 -14.41
N ARG A 147 12.28 -14.90 -14.17
CA ARG A 147 12.79 -14.00 -13.14
C ARG A 147 12.47 -12.55 -13.46
N ASP A 148 12.73 -12.12 -14.68
CA ASP A 148 12.43 -10.75 -15.13
C ASP A 148 10.93 -10.50 -15.10
N LYS A 149 10.13 -11.49 -15.52
CA LYS A 149 8.67 -11.42 -15.44
C LYS A 149 8.16 -11.35 -14.01
N ALA A 150 8.75 -12.10 -13.07
CA ALA A 150 8.39 -12.04 -11.66
C ALA A 150 8.69 -10.65 -11.09
N ALA A 151 9.88 -10.10 -11.33
CA ALA A 151 10.25 -8.77 -10.88
C ALA A 151 9.33 -7.68 -11.48
N TYR A 152 8.98 -7.80 -12.76
CA TYR A 152 8.02 -6.90 -13.41
C TYR A 152 6.62 -6.99 -12.78
N LEU A 153 6.12 -8.20 -12.55
CA LEU A 153 4.80 -8.41 -11.96
C LEU A 153 4.74 -7.92 -10.51
N GLU A 154 5.78 -8.11 -9.71
CA GLU A 154 5.87 -7.57 -8.36
C GLU A 154 5.80 -6.03 -8.35
N ALA A 155 6.54 -5.38 -9.24
CA ALA A 155 6.49 -3.93 -9.39
C ALA A 155 5.10 -3.44 -9.84
N GLU A 156 4.46 -4.13 -10.79
CA GLU A 156 3.14 -3.76 -11.28
C GLU A 156 2.05 -4.00 -10.21
N VAL A 157 2.13 -5.07 -9.42
CA VAL A 157 1.23 -5.31 -8.28
C VAL A 157 1.37 -4.21 -7.24
N ALA A 158 2.60 -3.82 -6.88
CA ALA A 158 2.83 -2.74 -5.94
C ALA A 158 2.22 -1.42 -6.44
N ARG A 159 2.49 -1.08 -7.70
CA ARG A 159 1.95 0.14 -8.35
C ARG A 159 0.43 0.16 -8.39
N ARG A 160 -0.21 -0.96 -8.76
CA ARG A 160 -1.68 -1.08 -8.81
C ARG A 160 -2.31 -1.03 -7.42
N THR A 161 -1.65 -1.61 -6.42
CA THR A 161 -2.12 -1.57 -5.03
C THR A 161 -2.12 -0.13 -4.50
N GLU A 162 -1.06 0.63 -4.79
CA GLU A 162 -0.98 2.05 -4.42
C GLU A 162 -2.04 2.90 -5.15
N GLU A 163 -2.23 2.66 -6.46
CA GLU A 163 -3.24 3.33 -7.27
C GLU A 163 -4.67 3.08 -6.71
N LEU A 164 -5.00 1.83 -6.39
CA LEU A 164 -6.29 1.47 -5.79
C LEU A 164 -6.49 2.10 -4.41
N ALA A 165 -5.45 2.12 -3.57
CA ALA A 165 -5.52 2.74 -2.25
C ALA A 165 -5.77 4.26 -2.35
N ALA A 166 -5.09 4.94 -3.28
CA ALA A 166 -5.29 6.38 -3.50
C ALA A 166 -6.70 6.70 -4.01
N ILE A 167 -7.20 5.90 -4.98
CA ILE A 167 -8.57 6.06 -5.51
C ILE A 167 -9.60 5.84 -4.38
N GLN A 168 -9.41 4.83 -3.55
CA GLN A 168 -10.28 4.55 -2.42
C GLN A 168 -10.31 5.74 -1.43
N ASP A 169 -9.14 6.28 -1.05
CA ASP A 169 -9.04 7.38 -0.09
C ASP A 169 -9.72 8.66 -0.62
N VAL A 170 -9.51 8.99 -1.90
CA VAL A 170 -10.18 10.14 -2.54
C VAL A 170 -11.70 9.92 -2.63
N THR A 171 -12.14 8.69 -2.93
CA THR A 171 -13.57 8.36 -3.03
C THR A 171 -14.27 8.48 -1.68
N ILE A 172 -13.66 7.97 -0.61
CA ILE A 172 -14.19 8.08 0.76
C ILE A 172 -14.32 9.55 1.15
N LEU A 173 -13.27 10.35 0.94
CA LEU A 173 -13.30 11.77 1.24
C LEU A 173 -14.35 12.53 0.42
N ALA A 174 -14.50 12.22 -0.86
CA ALA A 174 -15.50 12.84 -1.71
C ALA A 174 -16.93 12.51 -1.25
N MET A 175 -17.21 11.24 -0.93
CA MET A 175 -18.53 10.82 -0.43
C MET A 175 -18.86 11.43 0.93
N ALA A 176 -17.90 11.46 1.86
CA ALA A 176 -18.07 12.12 3.15
C ALA A 176 -18.32 13.62 2.98
N SER A 177 -17.55 14.28 2.10
CA SER A 177 -17.74 15.70 1.80
C SER A 177 -19.12 15.97 1.20
N LEU A 178 -19.63 15.09 0.34
CA LEU A 178 -20.99 15.22 -0.22
C LEU A 178 -22.07 15.14 0.87
N ALA A 179 -21.90 14.29 1.88
CA ALA A 179 -22.82 14.25 3.01
C ALA A 179 -22.85 15.58 3.79
N GLU A 180 -21.68 16.17 4.01
CA GLU A 180 -21.53 17.45 4.72
C GLU A 180 -21.95 18.67 3.89
N THR A 181 -21.98 18.58 2.55
CA THR A 181 -22.44 19.72 1.73
C THR A 181 -23.88 20.13 2.05
N ARG A 182 -24.70 19.23 2.62
CA ARG A 182 -26.05 19.52 3.11
C ARG A 182 -26.10 20.15 4.50
N ASP A 183 -25.04 20.11 5.30
CA ASP A 183 -24.96 20.73 6.63
C ASP A 183 -24.20 22.07 6.54
N SER A 184 -24.10 22.81 7.63
CA SER A 184 -23.32 24.04 7.79
C SER A 184 -21.80 23.81 7.87
N ASP A 185 -21.35 22.57 8.00
CA ASP A 185 -19.93 22.20 8.08
C ASP A 185 -19.22 22.28 6.71
N THR A 186 -17.89 22.42 6.75
CA THR A 186 -17.03 22.56 5.57
C THR A 186 -16.25 21.27 5.31
N GLY A 187 -15.87 20.98 4.07
CA GLY A 187 -15.07 19.78 3.76
C GLY A 187 -13.69 19.72 4.44
N ASN A 188 -13.20 20.82 5.04
CA ASN A 188 -11.98 20.78 5.85
C ASN A 188 -12.21 20.23 7.26
N HIS A 189 -13.45 20.27 7.79
CA HIS A 189 -13.83 19.62 9.03
C HIS A 189 -13.44 18.13 9.01
N ILE A 190 -13.82 17.41 7.95
CA ILE A 190 -13.43 16.01 7.72
C ILE A 190 -11.93 15.82 7.84
N ARG A 191 -11.15 16.68 7.18
CA ARG A 191 -9.69 16.55 7.18
C ARG A 191 -9.14 16.76 8.59
N ARG A 192 -9.62 17.80 9.29
CA ARG A 192 -9.18 18.09 10.66
C ARG A 192 -9.49 16.94 11.61
N THR A 193 -10.73 16.44 11.62
CA THR A 193 -11.15 15.35 12.51
C THR A 193 -10.39 14.05 12.24
N GLN A 194 -10.15 13.68 10.98
CA GLN A 194 -9.27 12.56 10.64
C GLN A 194 -7.87 12.70 11.26
N HIS A 195 -7.26 13.88 11.10
CA HIS A 195 -5.92 14.15 11.61
C HIS A 195 -5.88 14.20 13.14
N TYR A 196 -6.90 14.74 13.79
CA TYR A 196 -7.05 14.71 15.26
C TYR A 196 -7.16 13.28 15.80
N VAL A 197 -8.01 12.45 15.18
CA VAL A 197 -8.18 11.04 15.57
C VAL A 197 -6.85 10.29 15.46
N ARG A 198 -6.10 10.51 14.37
CA ARG A 198 -4.76 9.92 14.21
C ARG A 198 -3.79 10.40 15.29
N ALA A 199 -3.71 11.69 15.55
CA ALA A 199 -2.80 12.25 16.56
C ALA A 199 -3.09 11.69 17.96
N LEU A 200 -4.36 11.59 18.35
CA LEU A 200 -4.77 10.95 19.61
C LEU A 200 -4.39 9.47 19.65
N ALA A 201 -4.67 8.73 18.57
CA ALA A 201 -4.35 7.30 18.50
C ALA A 201 -2.84 7.05 18.56
N GLU A 202 -2.02 7.91 17.96
CA GLU A 202 -0.56 7.85 18.04
C GLU A 202 -0.07 8.14 19.47
N ALA A 203 -0.63 9.16 20.13
CA ALA A 203 -0.29 9.49 21.51
C ALA A 203 -0.69 8.40 22.52
N LEU A 204 -1.74 7.63 22.22
CA LEU A 204 -2.26 6.55 23.06
C LEU A 204 -1.70 5.16 22.69
N ARG A 205 -0.84 5.05 21.67
CA ARG A 205 -0.35 3.76 21.14
C ARG A 205 0.26 2.84 22.21
N ASP A 206 0.91 3.43 23.22
CA ASP A 206 1.56 2.69 24.30
C ASP A 206 0.74 2.67 25.61
N HIS A 207 -0.49 3.20 25.59
CA HIS A 207 -1.36 3.21 26.75
C HIS A 207 -1.89 1.80 27.07
N PRO A 208 -1.87 1.32 28.33
CA PRO A 208 -2.31 -0.03 28.69
C PRO A 208 -3.75 -0.38 28.29
N ARG A 209 -4.65 0.62 28.28
CA ARG A 209 -6.06 0.45 27.85
C ARG A 209 -6.25 0.51 26.33
N CYS A 210 -5.22 0.88 25.56
CA CYS A 210 -5.30 1.10 24.11
C CYS A 210 -4.27 0.25 23.32
N LEU A 211 -3.87 -0.90 23.85
CA LEU A 211 -2.85 -1.76 23.21
C LEU A 211 -3.23 -2.23 21.80
N GLU A 212 -4.52 -2.23 21.45
CA GLU A 212 -5.00 -2.51 20.09
C GLU A 212 -4.43 -1.56 19.04
N LEU A 213 -4.07 -0.32 19.43
CA LEU A 213 -3.46 0.68 18.54
C LEU A 213 -2.04 0.31 18.08
N ARG A 214 -1.39 -0.67 18.73
CA ARG A 214 -0.06 -1.16 18.31
C ARG A 214 -0.12 -2.06 17.08
N ALA A 215 -1.28 -2.64 16.78
CA ALA A 215 -1.38 -3.55 15.65
C ALA A 215 -1.15 -2.81 14.32
N PRO A 216 -0.36 -3.38 13.39
CA PRO A 216 -0.06 -2.74 12.11
C PRO A 216 -1.33 -2.33 11.36
N GLY A 217 -1.38 -1.08 10.91
CA GLY A 217 -2.49 -0.56 10.10
C GLY A 217 -3.71 -0.07 10.88
N VAL A 218 -3.87 -0.35 12.18
CA VAL A 218 -5.07 0.06 12.95
C VAL A 218 -5.26 1.58 12.95
N ILE A 219 -4.20 2.35 13.19
CA ILE A 219 -4.25 3.82 13.15
C ILE A 219 -4.60 4.33 11.75
N ALA A 220 -4.10 3.67 10.70
CA ALA A 220 -4.45 4.02 9.32
C ALA A 220 -5.93 3.72 9.03
N THR A 221 -6.47 2.62 9.58
CA THR A 221 -7.91 2.32 9.50
C THR A 221 -8.74 3.37 10.22
N LEU A 222 -8.39 3.76 11.45
CA LEU A 222 -9.06 4.84 12.19
C LEU A 222 -9.08 6.15 11.39
N PHE A 223 -7.93 6.56 10.85
CA PHE A 223 -7.79 7.75 10.03
C PHE A 223 -8.70 7.70 8.79
N LYS A 224 -8.75 6.56 8.09
CA LYS A 224 -9.57 6.39 6.89
C LYS A 224 -11.07 6.33 7.21
N SER A 225 -11.46 5.79 8.38
CA SER A 225 -12.86 5.60 8.77
C SER A 225 -13.51 6.86 9.39
N ALA A 226 -12.73 7.75 10.01
CA ALA A 226 -13.24 8.96 10.67
C ALA A 226 -14.15 9.89 9.82
N PRO A 227 -13.95 10.08 8.49
CA PRO A 227 -14.84 10.89 7.65
C PRO A 227 -16.29 10.43 7.63
N LEU A 228 -16.54 9.15 7.92
CA LEU A 228 -17.85 8.57 7.80
C LEU A 228 -18.70 8.73 9.07
N HIS A 229 -18.20 9.39 10.11
CA HIS A 229 -18.93 9.55 11.37
C HIS A 229 -20.33 10.15 11.18
N ASP A 230 -20.44 11.13 10.28
CA ASP A 230 -21.67 11.87 10.00
C ASP A 230 -22.35 11.51 8.67
N ILE A 231 -21.94 10.41 8.01
CA ILE A 231 -22.52 10.00 6.72
C ILE A 231 -24.06 9.82 6.79
N GLY A 232 -24.58 9.48 7.97
CA GLY A 232 -26.01 9.31 8.21
C GLY A 232 -26.83 10.61 8.18
N LYS A 233 -26.20 11.80 8.23
CA LYS A 233 -26.91 13.09 8.07
C LYS A 233 -27.65 13.19 6.74
N ILE A 234 -27.25 12.42 5.72
CA ILE A 234 -27.98 12.29 4.45
C ILE A 234 -29.44 11.84 4.67
N GLY A 235 -29.72 11.02 5.66
CA GLY A 235 -31.09 10.58 5.95
C GLY A 235 -31.91 11.55 6.79
N ILE A 236 -31.34 12.68 7.23
CA ILE A 236 -32.04 13.67 8.05
C ILE A 236 -32.82 14.65 7.15
N PRO A 237 -34.09 14.97 7.47
CA PRO A 237 -34.88 15.94 6.71
C PRO A 237 -34.27 17.35 6.74
N ASP A 238 -34.30 18.06 5.60
CA ASP A 238 -33.74 19.41 5.47
C ASP A 238 -34.30 20.41 6.48
N ARG A 239 -35.61 20.34 6.78
CA ARG A 239 -36.25 21.22 7.78
C ARG A 239 -35.65 21.11 9.19
N ILE A 240 -34.93 20.01 9.47
CA ILE A 240 -34.22 19.80 10.72
C ILE A 240 -32.74 20.09 10.50
N LEU A 241 -32.12 19.48 9.48
CA LEU A 241 -30.68 19.63 9.24
C LEU A 241 -30.26 21.10 9.01
N LEU A 242 -31.08 21.88 8.30
CA LEU A 242 -30.79 23.27 7.95
C LEU A 242 -31.42 24.29 8.93
N LYS A 243 -32.08 23.82 10.01
CA LYS A 243 -32.81 24.72 10.91
C LYS A 243 -31.87 25.75 11.55
N PRO A 244 -32.13 27.06 11.42
CA PRO A 244 -31.37 28.06 12.17
C PRO A 244 -31.78 28.04 13.64
N GLY A 245 -30.82 27.81 14.54
CA GLY A 245 -31.02 27.87 15.99
C GLY A 245 -31.15 26.50 16.66
N LYS A 246 -31.77 26.48 17.85
CA LYS A 246 -31.88 25.25 18.67
C LYS A 246 -33.04 24.36 18.20
N PHE A 247 -32.83 23.05 18.28
CA PHE A 247 -33.87 22.06 18.08
C PHE A 247 -34.88 22.06 19.23
N THR A 248 -36.15 21.84 18.92
CA THR A 248 -37.13 21.38 19.90
C THR A 248 -36.79 19.95 20.33
N PRO A 249 -37.32 19.45 21.46
CA PRO A 249 -37.10 18.06 21.87
C PRO A 249 -37.43 17.05 20.77
N ASP A 250 -38.58 17.21 20.09
CA ASP A 250 -39.00 16.30 19.02
C ASP A 250 -38.10 16.36 17.78
N GLU A 251 -37.63 17.55 17.41
CA GLU A 251 -36.66 17.70 16.31
C GLU A 251 -35.31 17.08 16.66
N PHE A 252 -34.88 17.21 17.91
CA PHE A 252 -33.65 16.60 18.39
C PHE A 252 -33.74 15.08 18.38
N GLU A 253 -34.89 14.48 18.72
CA GLU A 253 -35.12 13.04 18.56
C GLU A 253 -34.91 12.57 17.12
N VAL A 254 -35.33 13.35 16.13
CA VAL A 254 -35.08 13.02 14.71
C VAL A 254 -33.60 13.19 14.36
N MET A 255 -32.94 14.25 14.82
CA MET A 255 -31.50 14.46 14.58
C MET A 255 -30.66 13.31 15.16
N LYS A 256 -31.02 12.77 16.32
CA LYS A 256 -30.36 11.61 16.96
C LYS A 256 -30.44 10.31 16.13
N ALA A 257 -31.17 10.29 15.03
CA ALA A 257 -31.22 9.13 14.13
C ALA A 257 -29.99 9.00 13.22
N HIS A 258 -29.22 10.07 12.97
CA HIS A 258 -28.09 10.03 12.03
C HIS A 258 -27.03 8.96 12.36
N PRO A 259 -26.68 8.65 13.63
CA PRO A 259 -25.69 7.60 13.91
C PRO A 259 -26.19 6.23 13.43
N ALA A 260 -27.48 5.94 13.66
CA ALA A 260 -28.10 4.68 13.26
C ALA A 260 -28.19 4.55 11.73
N LEU A 261 -28.60 5.63 11.05
CA LEU A 261 -28.66 5.68 9.58
C LEU A 261 -27.29 5.46 8.94
N GLY A 262 -26.24 6.08 9.48
CA GLY A 262 -24.87 5.89 9.01
C GLY A 262 -24.39 4.45 9.20
N ARG A 263 -24.62 3.88 10.39
CA ARG A 263 -24.31 2.47 10.70
C ARG A 263 -25.02 1.50 9.76
N ASP A 264 -26.32 1.71 9.53
CA ASP A 264 -27.14 0.82 8.70
C ASP A 264 -26.66 0.82 7.24
N ALA A 265 -26.33 2.00 6.70
CA ALA A 265 -25.79 2.13 5.35
C ALA A 265 -24.46 1.37 5.20
N ILE A 266 -23.54 1.54 6.16
CA ILE A 266 -22.24 0.85 6.12
C ILE A 266 -22.41 -0.66 6.34
N GLN A 267 -23.33 -1.09 7.21
CA GLN A 267 -23.66 -2.50 7.42
C GLN A 267 -24.22 -3.16 6.16
N GLN A 268 -25.04 -2.44 5.39
CA GLN A 268 -25.56 -2.92 4.12
C GLN A 268 -24.43 -3.13 3.10
N ALA A 269 -23.51 -2.17 3.01
CA ALA A 269 -22.33 -2.27 2.13
C ALA A 269 -21.43 -3.46 2.51
N GLU A 270 -21.16 -3.67 3.80
CA GLU A 270 -20.39 -4.81 4.29
C GLU A 270 -21.07 -6.15 3.97
N THR A 271 -22.40 -6.21 4.11
CA THR A 271 -23.19 -7.40 3.77
C THR A 271 -23.12 -7.72 2.27
N GLN A 272 -23.20 -6.70 1.41
CA GLN A 272 -23.09 -6.86 -0.05
C GLN A 272 -21.69 -7.34 -0.47
N LEU A 273 -20.65 -6.87 0.21
CA LEU A 273 -19.28 -7.30 -0.06
C LEU A 273 -19.06 -8.78 0.33
N GLY A 274 -19.82 -9.29 1.31
CA GLY A 274 -19.77 -10.69 1.73
C GLY A 274 -18.48 -11.10 2.45
N THR A 275 -17.60 -10.15 2.76
CA THR A 275 -16.32 -10.38 3.46
C THR A 275 -16.13 -9.30 4.53
N PRO A 276 -15.71 -9.65 5.75
CA PRO A 276 -15.42 -8.66 6.78
C PRO A 276 -14.23 -7.79 6.39
N VAL A 277 -14.38 -6.47 6.54
CA VAL A 277 -13.31 -5.50 6.27
C VAL A 277 -13.18 -4.57 7.46
N ALA A 278 -11.98 -4.54 8.07
CA ALA A 278 -11.70 -3.77 9.28
C ALA A 278 -12.07 -2.28 9.15
N PHE A 279 -11.91 -1.70 7.96
CA PHE A 279 -12.35 -0.34 7.64
C PHE A 279 -13.86 -0.13 7.82
N LEU A 280 -14.69 -1.04 7.31
CA LEU A 280 -16.16 -0.94 7.44
C LEU A 280 -16.59 -1.18 8.87
N SER A 281 -15.96 -2.14 9.56
CA SER A 281 -16.24 -2.38 10.99
C SER A 281 -15.93 -1.15 11.83
N THR A 282 -14.74 -0.55 11.65
CA THR A 282 -14.33 0.68 12.35
C THR A 282 -15.23 1.86 12.01
N ALA A 283 -15.60 2.02 10.73
CA ALA A 283 -16.49 3.10 10.29
C ALA A 283 -17.89 2.97 10.88
N LYS A 284 -18.44 1.75 11.03
CA LYS A 284 -19.72 1.52 11.72
C LYS A 284 -19.65 1.93 13.18
N ASP A 285 -18.58 1.55 13.89
CA ASP A 285 -18.42 1.88 15.30
C ASP A 285 -18.37 3.39 15.50
N ILE A 286 -17.59 4.08 14.67
CA ILE A 286 -17.49 5.54 14.67
C ILE A 286 -18.87 6.16 14.36
N ALA A 287 -19.48 5.80 13.22
CA ALA A 287 -20.76 6.37 12.82
C ALA A 287 -21.84 6.17 13.89
N TYR A 288 -21.91 4.98 14.48
CA TYR A 288 -22.97 4.66 15.42
C TYR A 288 -22.77 5.23 16.82
N CYS A 289 -21.52 5.37 17.27
CA CYS A 289 -21.22 5.63 18.68
C CYS A 289 -20.49 6.95 18.92
N HIS A 290 -20.15 7.77 17.91
CA HIS A 290 -19.41 9.03 18.14
C HIS A 290 -20.17 10.08 18.97
N GLN A 291 -21.49 9.91 19.13
CA GLN A 291 -22.35 10.75 20.00
C GLN A 291 -22.61 10.12 21.39
N GLU A 292 -22.01 8.97 21.68
CA GLU A 292 -22.01 8.40 23.02
C GLU A 292 -21.13 9.25 23.94
N LYS A 293 -21.50 9.32 25.21
CA LYS A 293 -20.77 10.05 26.24
C LYS A 293 -20.25 9.07 27.27
N TRP A 294 -19.06 9.33 27.80
CA TRP A 294 -18.39 8.45 28.76
C TRP A 294 -19.29 8.03 29.94
N ASP A 295 -20.13 8.94 30.45
CA ASP A 295 -21.09 8.69 31.54
C ASP A 295 -22.41 7.99 31.13
N GLY A 296 -22.61 7.75 29.83
CA GLY A 296 -23.81 7.14 29.25
C GLY A 296 -25.02 8.06 29.12
N SER A 297 -24.82 9.37 29.22
CA SER A 297 -25.85 10.37 28.86
C SER A 297 -25.92 10.65 27.35
N GLY A 298 -25.06 9.99 26.56
CA GLY A 298 -25.04 10.07 25.10
C GLY A 298 -26.10 9.22 24.41
N TYR A 299 -26.01 9.12 23.09
CA TYR A 299 -26.96 8.43 22.23
C TYR A 299 -26.21 7.74 21.07
N PRO A 300 -26.82 6.77 20.37
CA PRO A 300 -28.20 6.28 20.47
C PRO A 300 -28.46 5.19 21.50
N ARG A 301 -27.42 4.60 22.12
CA ARG A 301 -27.54 3.43 22.99
C ARG A 301 -27.31 3.74 24.47
N GLY A 302 -26.70 4.88 24.80
CA GLY A 302 -26.37 5.24 26.18
C GLY A 302 -25.27 4.35 26.76
N LEU A 303 -24.26 4.02 25.92
CA LEU A 303 -23.12 3.21 26.32
C LEU A 303 -22.26 3.96 27.34
N ARG A 304 -21.63 3.22 28.26
CA ARG A 304 -20.84 3.78 29.36
C ARG A 304 -19.42 3.26 29.34
N GLY A 305 -18.47 4.16 29.58
CA GLY A 305 -17.06 3.83 29.71
C GLY A 305 -16.52 3.02 28.51
N ASP A 306 -15.83 1.93 28.81
CA ASP A 306 -15.24 1.03 27.81
C ASP A 306 -16.25 0.24 26.97
N ALA A 307 -17.55 0.32 27.25
CA ALA A 307 -18.56 -0.21 26.34
C ALA A 307 -18.64 0.61 25.03
N ILE A 308 -18.15 1.86 25.04
CA ILE A 308 -18.02 2.70 23.85
C ILE A 308 -16.74 2.28 23.10
N PRO A 309 -16.82 1.92 21.80
CA PRO A 309 -15.63 1.58 21.02
C PRO A 309 -14.56 2.68 21.09
N LEU A 310 -13.28 2.29 21.16
CA LEU A 310 -12.18 3.28 21.24
C LEU A 310 -12.21 4.25 20.06
N SER A 311 -12.48 3.74 18.86
CA SER A 311 -12.65 4.53 17.63
C SER A 311 -13.67 5.67 17.79
N ALA A 312 -14.81 5.39 18.41
CA ALA A 312 -15.87 6.36 18.68
C ALA A 312 -15.50 7.34 19.79
N ARG A 313 -14.81 6.89 20.86
CA ARG A 313 -14.32 7.77 21.93
C ARG A 313 -13.30 8.79 21.41
N LEU A 314 -12.39 8.36 20.52
CA LEU A 314 -11.44 9.24 19.85
C LEU A 314 -12.17 10.27 18.96
N MET A 315 -13.14 9.79 18.17
CA MET A 315 -13.94 10.65 17.29
C MET A 315 -14.76 11.69 18.08
N ALA A 316 -15.39 11.30 19.19
CA ALA A 316 -16.21 12.19 20.00
C ALA A 316 -15.42 13.41 20.50
N LEU A 317 -14.17 13.22 20.96
CA LEU A 317 -13.31 14.33 21.37
C LEU A 317 -12.90 15.17 20.16
N ALA A 318 -12.47 14.52 19.07
CA ALA A 318 -12.03 15.21 17.85
C ALA A 318 -13.13 16.08 17.23
N ASP A 319 -14.35 15.55 17.14
CA ASP A 319 -15.53 16.23 16.61
C ASP A 319 -15.92 17.44 17.47
N VAL A 320 -16.07 17.24 18.79
CA VAL A 320 -16.43 18.34 19.68
C VAL A 320 -15.36 19.43 19.71
N TYR A 321 -14.07 19.06 19.74
CA TYR A 321 -13.00 20.03 19.66
C TYR A 321 -13.09 20.85 18.36
N ASP A 322 -13.26 20.20 17.20
CA ASP A 322 -13.36 20.89 15.92
C ASP A 322 -14.58 21.82 15.87
N ALA A 323 -15.74 21.37 16.35
CA ALA A 323 -16.96 22.15 16.42
C ALA A 323 -16.86 23.37 17.36
N LEU A 324 -16.02 23.31 18.40
CA LEU A 324 -15.77 24.44 19.30
C LEU A 324 -14.91 25.51 18.65
N ILE A 325 -13.85 25.13 17.93
CA ILE A 325 -12.88 26.08 17.36
C ILE A 325 -13.28 26.59 15.97
N SER A 326 -14.17 25.89 15.26
CA SER A 326 -14.53 26.21 13.89
C SER A 326 -15.55 27.35 13.81
N ARG A 327 -15.35 28.23 12.83
CA ARG A 327 -16.35 29.22 12.45
C ARG A 327 -17.49 28.54 11.71
N ARG A 328 -18.72 28.79 12.14
CA ARG A 328 -19.94 28.39 11.43
C ARG A 328 -20.64 29.64 10.89
N VAL A 329 -21.56 29.44 9.94
CA VAL A 329 -22.27 30.53 9.23
C VAL A 329 -22.82 31.60 10.19
N TYR A 330 -23.26 31.21 11.39
CA TYR A 330 -23.83 32.09 12.41
C TYR A 330 -23.09 32.11 13.76
N LYS A 331 -21.87 31.55 13.85
CA LYS A 331 -21.13 31.45 15.13
C LYS A 331 -19.62 31.53 14.91
N GLU A 332 -18.96 32.48 15.57
CA GLU A 332 -17.50 32.54 15.60
C GLU A 332 -16.91 31.34 16.36
N GLY A 333 -15.74 30.89 15.90
CA GLY A 333 -14.97 29.86 16.56
C GLY A 333 -14.40 30.35 17.89
N MET A 334 -14.29 29.43 18.84
CA MET A 334 -13.68 29.69 20.15
C MET A 334 -12.14 29.67 20.07
N PRO A 335 -11.42 30.51 20.84
CA PRO A 335 -9.97 30.38 20.98
C PRO A 335 -9.57 29.01 21.52
N HIS A 336 -8.45 28.48 21.04
CA HIS A 336 -7.98 27.14 21.40
C HIS A 336 -7.95 26.88 22.91
N ASP A 337 -7.36 27.79 23.70
CA ASP A 337 -7.20 27.59 25.14
C ASP A 337 -8.55 27.42 25.86
N GLN A 338 -9.58 28.13 25.38
CA GLN A 338 -10.92 28.03 25.93
C GLN A 338 -11.60 26.72 25.50
N ALA A 339 -11.42 26.29 24.24
CA ALA A 339 -11.92 25.00 23.78
C ALA A 339 -11.26 23.84 24.55
N ALA A 340 -9.93 23.90 24.74
CA ALA A 340 -9.18 22.92 25.52
C ALA A 340 -9.64 22.86 26.98
N ALA A 341 -9.93 24.00 27.61
CA ALA A 341 -10.48 24.05 28.96
C ALA A 341 -11.87 23.38 29.06
N LEU A 342 -12.73 23.54 28.05
CA LEU A 342 -14.03 22.86 28.00
C LEU A 342 -13.88 21.35 27.81
N ILE A 343 -12.96 20.91 26.95
CA ILE A 343 -12.64 19.48 26.78
C ILE A 343 -12.14 18.89 28.11
N ALA A 344 -11.24 19.60 28.81
CA ALA A 344 -10.74 19.17 30.11
C ALA A 344 -11.84 19.03 31.17
N GLN A 345 -12.79 19.96 31.21
CA GLN A 345 -13.95 19.90 32.12
C GLN A 345 -14.89 18.72 31.81
N GLY A 346 -14.93 18.27 30.55
CA GLY A 346 -15.72 17.11 30.12
C GLY A 346 -15.09 15.75 30.45
N SER A 347 -13.92 15.71 31.09
CA SER A 347 -13.24 14.47 31.46
C SER A 347 -14.08 13.63 32.44
N GLY A 348 -14.29 12.36 32.11
CA GLY A 348 -15.07 11.42 32.93
C GLY A 348 -16.59 11.62 32.85
N THR A 349 -17.07 12.58 32.05
CA THR A 349 -18.50 12.79 31.79
C THR A 349 -18.79 12.65 30.30
N HIS A 350 -18.35 13.62 29.51
CA HIS A 350 -18.46 13.57 28.05
C HIS A 350 -17.39 12.65 27.47
N PHE A 351 -16.14 12.80 27.89
CA PHE A 351 -14.97 12.17 27.27
C PHE A 351 -14.28 11.17 28.17
N ASP A 352 -13.62 10.19 27.56
CA ASP A 352 -12.71 9.27 28.26
C ASP A 352 -11.56 10.05 28.90
N PRO A 353 -11.33 9.91 30.22
CA PRO A 353 -10.23 10.57 30.91
C PRO A 353 -8.84 10.37 30.28
N ASP A 354 -8.55 9.16 29.77
CA ASP A 354 -7.24 8.85 29.20
C ASP A 354 -7.03 9.59 27.87
N ILE A 355 -8.10 9.72 27.08
CA ILE A 355 -8.07 10.45 25.81
C ILE A 355 -7.96 11.95 26.07
N VAL A 356 -8.63 12.47 27.09
CA VAL A 356 -8.47 13.88 27.51
C VAL A 356 -7.04 14.15 27.95
N GLU A 357 -6.42 13.26 28.73
CA GLU A 357 -5.03 13.41 29.14
C GLU A 357 -4.09 13.42 27.92
N ALA A 358 -4.31 12.50 26.96
CA ALA A 358 -3.55 12.47 25.72
C ALA A 358 -3.73 13.77 24.91
N PHE A 359 -4.97 14.23 24.74
CA PHE A 359 -5.29 15.51 24.09
C PHE A 359 -4.53 16.67 24.74
N LEU A 360 -4.58 16.78 26.07
CA LEU A 360 -3.91 17.87 26.80
C LEU A 360 -2.40 17.88 26.57
N ARG A 361 -1.78 16.71 26.38
CA ARG A 361 -0.35 16.56 26.06
C ARG A 361 -0.01 16.98 24.63
N ILE A 362 -0.92 16.76 23.68
CA ILE A 362 -0.70 17.02 22.24
C ILE A 362 -1.45 18.25 21.71
N GLN A 363 -1.93 19.13 22.59
CA GLN A 363 -2.60 20.40 22.23
C GLN A 363 -1.90 21.20 21.11
N PRO A 364 -0.55 21.35 21.12
CA PRO A 364 0.14 22.07 20.03
C PRO A 364 -0.03 21.41 18.66
N GLU A 365 -0.13 20.09 18.60
CA GLU A 365 -0.38 19.36 17.35
C GLU A 365 -1.80 19.59 16.85
N PHE A 366 -2.80 19.59 17.75
CA PHE A 366 -4.18 19.96 17.43
C PHE A 366 -4.28 21.39 16.87
N GLN A 367 -3.55 22.35 17.46
CA GLN A 367 -3.48 23.71 16.90
C GLN A 367 -2.85 23.73 15.50
N SER A 368 -1.79 22.95 15.28
CA SER A 368 -1.12 22.86 13.99
C SER A 368 -2.06 22.31 12.92
N ILE A 369 -2.78 21.22 13.23
CA ILE A 369 -3.78 20.62 12.32
C ILE A 369 -4.90 21.63 12.02
N ALA A 370 -5.42 22.32 13.04
CA ALA A 370 -6.45 23.34 12.86
C ALA A 370 -6.02 24.46 11.91
N ARG A 371 -4.77 24.94 12.04
CA ARG A 371 -4.20 25.99 11.17
C ARG A 371 -3.94 25.47 9.75
N GLN A 372 -3.43 24.25 9.61
CA GLN A 372 -3.10 23.66 8.32
C GLN A 372 -4.34 23.45 7.44
N PHE A 373 -5.47 23.12 8.05
CA PHE A 373 -6.74 22.89 7.37
C PHE A 373 -7.79 23.93 7.78
N ALA A 374 -7.36 25.19 7.95
CA ALA A 374 -8.27 26.29 8.23
C ALA A 374 -9.24 26.51 7.06
N ASP A 375 -10.45 26.94 7.39
CA ASP A 375 -11.46 27.28 6.38
C ASP A 375 -11.12 28.58 5.66
N ASP A 376 -11.27 28.56 4.34
CA ASP A 376 -11.12 29.74 3.49
C ASP A 376 -12.37 30.64 3.62
N ASP A 377 -12.14 31.94 3.86
CA ASP A 377 -13.20 32.94 3.96
C ASP A 377 -14.09 32.95 2.71
N ALA A 378 -13.53 32.69 1.52
CA ALA A 378 -14.32 32.61 0.29
C ALA A 378 -15.22 31.36 0.24
N ALA A 379 -14.79 30.24 0.83
CA ALA A 379 -15.59 29.02 0.93
C ALA A 379 -16.75 29.20 1.91
N LEU A 380 -16.49 29.80 3.07
CA LEU A 380 -17.50 30.19 4.07
C LEU A 380 -18.53 31.15 3.48
N ALA A 381 -18.10 32.15 2.70
CA ALA A 381 -18.99 33.10 2.05
C ALA A 381 -19.91 32.42 1.01
N ARG A 382 -19.37 31.52 0.18
CA ARG A 382 -20.19 30.72 -0.77
C ARG A 382 -21.21 29.86 -0.04
N LYS A 383 -20.83 29.25 1.08
CA LYS A 383 -21.71 28.40 1.89
C LYS A 383 -22.83 29.21 2.52
N ARG A 384 -22.54 30.39 3.08
CA ARG A 384 -23.55 31.31 3.62
C ARG A 384 -24.56 31.70 2.54
N ALA A 385 -24.08 32.13 1.37
CA ALA A 385 -24.95 32.52 0.26
C ALA A 385 -25.86 31.34 -0.19
N TRP A 386 -25.32 30.12 -0.25
CA TRP A 386 -26.13 28.93 -0.53
C TRP A 386 -27.17 28.70 0.57
N MET A 387 -26.79 28.72 1.85
CA MET A 387 -27.72 28.50 2.98
C MET A 387 -28.88 29.50 2.98
N GLU A 388 -28.61 30.78 2.67
CA GLU A 388 -29.64 31.82 2.53
C GLU A 388 -30.67 31.50 1.42
N THR A 389 -30.29 30.75 0.37
CA THR A 389 -31.22 30.34 -0.70
C THR A 389 -32.11 29.15 -0.32
N VAL A 390 -31.62 28.23 0.52
CA VAL A 390 -32.32 26.96 0.86
C VAL A 390 -33.05 27.03 2.21
N SER A 391 -32.62 27.92 3.10
CA SER A 391 -33.26 28.18 4.40
C SER A 391 -33.12 29.67 4.73
N PRO A 392 -34.01 30.55 4.22
CA PRO A 392 -33.98 31.97 4.50
C PRO A 392 -34.09 32.20 6.01
N PRO A 393 -33.27 33.09 6.61
CA PRO A 393 -33.38 33.37 8.03
C PRO A 393 -34.73 34.04 8.33
N ASP A 394 -35.59 33.35 9.08
CA ASP A 394 -36.68 33.99 9.81
C ASP A 394 -36.09 34.75 11.00
N ILE A 395 -35.41 35.88 10.73
CA ILE A 395 -34.95 36.81 11.77
C ILE A 395 -35.44 38.22 11.40
N PRO A 396 -36.38 38.81 12.16
CA PRO A 396 -36.66 40.24 12.04
C PRO A 396 -35.41 41.02 12.48
N PRO A 397 -35.07 42.14 11.82
CA PRO A 397 -33.89 42.91 12.15
C PRO A 397 -34.13 43.63 13.48
N ASP A 398 -33.59 43.07 14.57
CA ASP A 398 -33.04 43.76 15.76
C ASP A 398 -33.19 42.89 17.02
N LEU A 399 -32.10 42.23 17.41
CA LEU A 399 -31.85 41.84 18.81
C LEU A 399 -30.36 42.04 19.09
N THR A 400 -29.92 43.29 18.95
CA THR A 400 -28.58 43.71 19.39
C THR A 400 -28.51 43.98 20.91
N ALA A 401 -29.58 43.72 21.66
CA ALA A 401 -29.60 43.94 23.10
C ALA A 401 -30.54 42.96 23.78
N MET A 402 -30.02 41.85 24.32
CA MET A 402 -30.47 41.29 25.59
C MET A 402 -29.55 40.15 26.06
N GLY A 403 -28.67 40.50 26.99
CA GLY A 403 -28.51 39.73 28.23
C GLY A 403 -27.72 38.42 28.13
N ALA A 404 -26.44 38.50 28.46
CA ALA A 404 -25.75 37.45 29.17
C ALA A 404 -26.58 37.00 30.39
N GLU A 405 -27.12 35.78 30.38
CA GLU A 405 -27.33 34.95 31.57
C GLU A 405 -27.90 33.58 31.21
N ARG A 406 -27.30 32.55 31.84
CA ARG A 406 -27.83 31.18 32.07
C ARG A 406 -27.73 30.20 30.89
N SER A 407 -26.62 29.45 30.87
CA SER A 407 -26.56 28.11 30.27
C SER A 407 -26.41 27.07 31.39
N ARG A 408 -27.43 26.20 31.48
CA ARG A 408 -27.35 24.82 31.98
C ARG A 408 -27.56 23.90 30.80
#